data_AF-X1BPA6-F1
#
_entry.id   AF-X1BPA6-F1
#
_cell.length_a   1.000
_cell.length_b   1.000
_cell.length_c   1.000
_cell.angle_alpha   90.00
_cell.angle_beta   90.00
_cell.angle_gamma   90.00
#
_symmetry.space_group_name_H-M   'P 1'
#
loop_
_entity.id
_entity.type
_entity.pdbx_description
1 polymer ?
#
loop_
_entity_poly.entity_id
_entity_poly.type
_entity_poly.pdbx_seq_one_letter_code
_entity_poly.pdbx_strand_id
1 'polypeptide(L)'
;VAFFGDTQYSNKYSATVLKGVNTYPNTTPGVGAVLTLVNKSPVYYTTLSGFSVEYGPMDQSDVKFQISNDGINWYYWNGTLWAQTTGTDSNTAEEINAHISEFSQQFGAGNFYFKSFMISDGTGQVDLSSVTISYGTELPVTGQHSGVLIFIIYALMPIILFFLNRSLSSVKVR
;
A
#
# COMPACT_ATOMS: atom_id res chain seq x y z
N VAL A 1 -28.90 -31.38 -10.44
CA VAL A 1 -28.28 -30.54 -9.39
C VAL A 1 -26.88 -30.22 -9.85
N ALA A 2 -26.64 -29.04 -10.41
CA ALA A 2 -25.31 -28.60 -10.81
C ALA A 2 -24.75 -27.76 -9.65
N PHE A 3 -23.78 -28.32 -8.94
CA PHE A 3 -22.94 -27.57 -8.02
C PHE A 3 -21.94 -26.78 -8.86
N PHE A 4 -22.10 -25.46 -8.94
CA PHE A 4 -21.02 -24.60 -9.40
C PHE A 4 -19.99 -24.56 -8.27
N GLY A 5 -18.89 -25.27 -8.47
CA GLY A 5 -17.68 -25.05 -7.70
C GLY A 5 -17.07 -23.73 -8.16
N ASP A 6 -17.33 -22.66 -7.43
CA ASP A 6 -16.61 -21.40 -7.61
C ASP A 6 -15.20 -21.53 -7.01
N THR A 7 -14.30 -22.19 -7.74
CA THR A 7 -12.85 -22.16 -7.47
C THR A 7 -12.21 -20.85 -7.95
N GLN A 8 -12.77 -19.68 -7.61
CA GLN A 8 -12.29 -18.38 -8.13
C GLN A 8 -12.25 -17.23 -7.11
N TYR A 9 -12.15 -17.50 -5.81
CA TYR A 9 -11.99 -16.43 -4.79
C TYR A 9 -10.63 -16.39 -4.09
N SER A 10 -9.54 -16.80 -4.76
CA SER A 10 -8.21 -16.70 -4.15
C SER A 10 -7.13 -16.22 -5.10
N ASN A 11 -7.34 -15.04 -5.69
CA ASN A 11 -6.26 -14.15 -6.09
C ASN A 11 -6.67 -12.72 -5.72
N LYS A 12 -6.72 -12.45 -4.39
CA LYS A 12 -6.86 -11.09 -3.87
C LYS A 12 -5.70 -10.27 -4.44
N TYR A 13 -6.07 -9.23 -5.20
CA TYR A 13 -5.27 -8.38 -6.07
C TYR A 13 -3.79 -8.23 -5.71
N SER A 14 -2.90 -8.25 -6.70
CA SER A 14 -1.48 -7.95 -6.51
C SER A 14 -1.05 -6.74 -7.34
N ALA A 15 -0.19 -5.90 -6.78
CA ALA A 15 0.38 -4.75 -7.47
C ALA A 15 1.89 -4.76 -7.33
N THR A 16 2.57 -4.58 -8.45
CA THR A 16 4.03 -4.46 -8.51
C THR A 16 4.41 -3.00 -8.70
N VAL A 17 5.24 -2.49 -7.81
CA VAL A 17 5.83 -1.16 -7.85
C VAL A 17 7.29 -1.29 -8.29
N LEU A 18 7.64 -0.65 -9.39
CA LEU A 18 8.97 -0.75 -10.02
C LEU A 18 9.83 0.49 -9.76
N LYS A 19 11.15 0.29 -9.71
CA LYS A 19 12.16 1.34 -9.54
C LYS A 19 11.99 2.52 -10.51
N GLY A 20 11.66 2.27 -11.78
CA GLY A 20 11.49 3.31 -12.80
C GLY A 20 10.36 4.30 -12.54
N VAL A 21 9.42 3.96 -11.65
CA VAL A 21 8.31 4.84 -11.22
C VAL A 21 8.74 5.74 -10.05
N ASN A 22 9.83 5.41 -9.37
CA ASN A 22 10.28 6.07 -8.15
C ASN A 22 11.60 6.82 -8.37
N THR A 23 11.84 7.87 -7.58
CA THR A 23 13.10 8.61 -7.70
C THR A 23 14.18 7.87 -6.94
N TYR A 24 14.96 7.12 -7.70
CA TYR A 24 16.13 6.41 -7.22
C TYR A 24 17.38 7.15 -7.70
N PRO A 25 18.33 7.54 -6.82
CA PRO A 25 19.57 8.17 -7.26
C PRO A 25 20.41 7.13 -8.01
N ASN A 26 20.47 7.24 -9.34
CA ASN A 26 21.33 6.42 -10.18
C ASN A 26 22.79 6.87 -10.05
N THR A 27 23.35 6.67 -8.86
CA THR A 27 24.73 7.01 -8.51
C THR A 27 25.36 5.79 -7.86
N THR A 28 26.67 5.64 -7.98
CA THR A 28 27.50 4.74 -7.16
C THR A 28 27.91 5.50 -5.91
N PRO A 29 27.16 5.41 -4.80
CA PRO A 29 27.54 6.12 -3.59
C PRO A 29 28.76 5.43 -2.95
N GLY A 30 29.41 6.12 -2.01
CA GLY A 30 30.52 5.55 -1.25
C GLY A 30 30.06 4.45 -0.28
N VAL A 31 31.02 3.66 0.20
CA VAL A 31 30.80 2.63 1.24
C VAL A 31 30.08 3.23 2.44
N GLY A 32 29.05 2.54 2.94
CA GLY A 32 28.26 2.94 4.10
C GLY A 32 27.21 4.02 3.82
N ALA A 33 27.08 4.48 2.59
CA ALA A 33 26.03 5.44 2.23
C ALA A 33 24.65 4.78 2.29
N VAL A 34 23.72 5.46 2.97
CA VAL A 34 22.32 5.05 3.04
C VAL A 34 21.56 5.69 1.88
N LEU A 35 21.04 4.85 0.99
CA LEU A 35 20.13 5.24 -0.08
C LEU A 35 18.70 4.99 0.37
N THR A 36 17.82 5.96 0.14
CA THR A 36 16.39 5.82 0.43
C THR A 36 15.56 5.89 -0.85
N LEU A 37 14.61 4.97 -0.99
CA LEU A 37 13.61 4.99 -2.06
C LEU A 37 12.22 5.03 -1.45
N VAL A 38 11.41 6.01 -1.84
CA VAL A 38 10.00 6.11 -1.44
C VAL A 38 9.13 5.90 -2.67
N ASN A 39 8.07 5.09 -2.55
CA ASN A 39 7.13 4.95 -3.65
C ASN A 39 6.33 6.24 -3.87
N LYS A 40 6.22 6.67 -5.13
CA LYS A 40 5.44 7.86 -5.52
C LYS A 40 4.02 7.55 -5.93
N SER A 41 3.76 6.31 -6.35
CA SER A 41 2.44 5.83 -6.74
C SER A 41 1.89 4.95 -5.62
N PRO A 42 0.94 5.45 -4.82
CA PRO A 42 0.30 4.64 -3.80
C PRO A 42 -0.66 3.61 -4.40
N VAL A 43 -0.89 2.53 -3.66
CA VAL A 43 -1.92 1.53 -3.99
C VAL A 43 -2.97 1.55 -2.89
N TYR A 44 -4.22 1.83 -3.27
CA TYR A 44 -5.33 1.76 -2.31
C TYR A 44 -5.64 0.31 -1.92
N TYR A 45 -5.78 0.06 -0.62
CA TYR A 45 -6.11 -1.26 -0.07
C TYR A 45 -7.18 -1.15 1.03
N THR A 46 -7.97 -2.21 1.19
CA THR A 46 -8.82 -2.44 2.37
C THR A 46 -8.25 -3.52 3.29
N THR A 47 -7.54 -4.49 2.73
CA THR A 47 -6.79 -5.52 3.46
C THR A 47 -5.45 -5.75 2.78
N LEU A 48 -4.41 -6.06 3.55
CA LEU A 48 -3.12 -6.49 3.02
C LEU A 48 -2.90 -7.97 3.37
N SER A 49 -2.25 -8.70 2.48
CA SER A 49 -2.03 -10.14 2.66
C SER A 49 -0.65 -10.62 2.21
N GLY A 50 0.14 -9.79 1.55
CA GLY A 50 1.46 -10.17 1.10
C GLY A 50 2.35 -8.99 0.75
N PHE A 51 3.64 -9.18 0.97
CA PHE A 51 4.72 -8.28 0.60
C PHE A 51 5.89 -9.11 0.10
N SER A 52 6.41 -8.81 -1.07
CA SER A 52 7.61 -9.45 -1.59
C SER A 52 8.47 -8.45 -2.34
N VAL A 53 9.75 -8.77 -2.40
CA VAL A 53 10.76 -7.91 -3.01
C VAL A 53 11.58 -8.75 -3.97
N GLU A 54 11.82 -8.21 -5.16
CA GLU A 54 12.84 -8.71 -6.07
C GLU A 54 14.02 -7.74 -6.07
N TYR A 55 15.19 -8.27 -5.79
CA TYR A 55 16.43 -7.52 -5.80
C TYR A 55 17.06 -7.56 -7.19
N GLY A 56 17.83 -6.53 -7.52
CA GLY A 56 18.67 -6.52 -8.70
C GLY A 56 19.96 -7.35 -8.50
N PRO A 57 20.88 -7.29 -9.47
CA PRO A 57 22.07 -8.16 -9.52
C PRO A 57 23.18 -7.81 -8.51
N MET A 58 23.03 -6.73 -7.74
CA MET A 58 24.02 -6.24 -6.77
C MET A 58 23.62 -6.60 -5.34
N ASP A 59 24.51 -6.30 -4.38
CA ASP A 59 24.42 -6.78 -2.99
C ASP A 59 23.10 -6.41 -2.29
N GLN A 60 22.56 -7.36 -1.52
CA GLN A 60 21.16 -7.39 -1.08
C GLN A 60 21.01 -7.45 0.45
N SER A 61 22.11 -7.62 1.18
CA SER A 61 22.10 -8.01 2.60
C SER A 61 21.50 -6.98 3.55
N ASP A 62 21.39 -5.72 3.12
CA ASP A 62 21.08 -4.61 4.02
C ASP A 62 19.87 -3.77 3.58
N VAL A 63 18.98 -4.34 2.76
CA VAL A 63 17.74 -3.65 2.39
C VAL A 63 16.69 -3.81 3.49
N LYS A 64 16.29 -2.69 4.09
CA LYS A 64 15.21 -2.63 5.09
C LYS A 64 14.12 -1.68 4.65
N PHE A 65 12.94 -1.82 5.25
CA PHE A 65 11.74 -1.14 4.83
C PHE A 65 10.96 -0.55 6.00
N GLN A 66 10.34 0.58 5.75
CA GLN A 66 9.22 1.14 6.50
C GLN A 66 7.98 1.13 5.60
N ILE A 67 6.79 0.99 6.20
CA ILE A 67 5.51 1.09 5.48
C ILE A 67 4.66 2.23 6.03
N SER A 68 3.68 2.65 5.25
CA SER A 68 2.76 3.73 5.61
C SER A 68 1.41 3.54 4.92
N ASN A 69 0.34 4.01 5.57
CA ASN A 69 -1.03 4.04 5.07
C ASN A 69 -1.47 5.42 4.55
N ASP A 70 -0.65 6.46 4.75
CA ASP A 70 -0.96 7.86 4.46
C ASP A 70 0.17 8.62 3.73
N GLY A 71 1.36 8.02 3.61
CA GLY A 71 2.54 8.61 2.97
C GLY A 71 3.26 9.66 3.83
N ILE A 72 2.80 9.88 5.07
CA ILE A 72 3.31 10.90 6.00
C ILE A 72 3.92 10.22 7.23
N ASN A 73 3.16 9.34 7.88
CA ASN A 73 3.57 8.59 9.07
C ASN A 73 4.16 7.24 8.65
N TRP A 74 5.34 6.92 9.16
CA TRP A 74 6.08 5.71 8.82
C TRP A 74 6.09 4.72 9.98
N TYR A 75 5.95 3.44 9.66
CA TYR A 75 5.81 2.37 10.62
C TYR A 75 6.78 1.23 10.36
N TYR A 76 7.14 0.56 11.45
CA TYR A 76 7.92 -0.67 11.48
C TYR A 76 7.27 -1.63 12.50
N TRP A 77 7.46 -2.92 12.29
CA TRP A 77 7.12 -3.96 13.25
C TRP A 77 8.15 -3.99 14.37
N ASN A 78 7.70 -3.81 15.61
CA ASN A 78 8.58 -3.81 16.78
C ASN A 78 8.68 -5.17 17.49
N GLY A 79 8.14 -6.23 16.87
CA GLY A 79 8.01 -7.56 17.48
C GLY A 79 6.66 -7.83 18.14
N THR A 80 5.78 -6.83 18.28
CA THR A 80 4.46 -6.98 18.92
C THR A 80 3.35 -6.23 18.20
N LEU A 81 3.63 -5.03 17.69
CA LEU A 81 2.68 -4.19 16.96
C LEU A 81 3.41 -3.32 15.93
N TRP A 82 2.64 -2.74 15.01
CA TRP A 82 3.18 -1.74 14.09
C TRP A 82 3.34 -0.41 14.82
N ALA A 83 4.59 -0.03 15.07
CA ALA A 83 4.95 1.17 15.79
C ALA A 83 5.37 2.28 14.83
N GLN A 84 4.94 3.50 15.11
CA GLN A 84 5.38 4.67 14.35
C GLN A 84 6.85 4.96 14.64
N THR A 85 7.61 5.36 13.62
CA THR A 85 8.99 5.82 13.75
C THR A 85 9.20 7.16 13.05
N THR A 86 10.07 7.99 13.63
CA THR A 86 10.61 9.21 13.00
C THR A 86 12.07 9.01 12.57
N GLY A 87 12.67 7.86 12.88
CA GLY A 87 14.06 7.52 12.62
C GLY A 87 14.21 6.46 11.54
N THR A 88 15.20 5.60 11.71
CA THR A 88 15.61 4.55 10.76
C THR A 88 15.16 3.15 11.18
N ASP A 89 14.31 3.03 12.20
CA ASP A 89 13.73 1.75 12.59
C ASP A 89 12.98 1.16 11.39
N SER A 90 13.29 -0.08 11.07
CA SER A 90 12.89 -0.70 9.81
C SER A 90 13.04 -2.21 9.88
N ASN A 91 12.29 -2.92 9.05
CA ASN A 91 12.25 -4.38 9.03
C ASN A 91 12.74 -4.93 7.70
N THR A 92 13.06 -6.23 7.67
CA THR A 92 13.32 -6.92 6.41
C THR A 92 12.02 -7.16 5.64
N ALA A 93 12.13 -7.51 4.35
CA ALA A 93 10.96 -7.84 3.54
C ALA A 93 10.18 -9.03 4.10
N GLU A 94 10.89 -10.02 4.65
CA GLU A 94 10.32 -11.22 5.25
C GLU A 94 9.50 -10.88 6.50
N GLU A 95 10.03 -10.00 7.35
CA GLU A 95 9.35 -9.58 8.58
C GLU A 95 8.11 -8.72 8.28
N ILE A 96 8.19 -7.83 7.28
CA ILE A 96 6.99 -7.13 6.79
C ILE A 96 5.98 -8.15 6.28
N ASN A 97 6.37 -9.07 5.40
CA ASN A 97 5.46 -10.04 4.82
C ASN A 97 4.75 -10.90 5.89
N ALA A 98 5.48 -11.29 6.94
CA ALA A 98 4.94 -12.06 8.05
C ALA A 98 3.84 -11.31 8.82
N HIS A 99 3.95 -9.97 8.94
CA HIS A 99 3.07 -9.14 9.78
C HIS A 99 2.20 -8.15 9.00
N ILE A 100 2.24 -8.14 7.67
CA ILE A 100 1.56 -7.11 6.85
C ILE A 100 0.05 -7.15 6.98
N SER A 101 -0.54 -8.32 7.23
CA SER A 101 -1.98 -8.44 7.44
C SER A 101 -2.44 -7.68 8.70
N GLU A 102 -1.61 -7.68 9.75
CA GLU A 102 -1.85 -6.99 11.01
C GLU A 102 -1.81 -5.46 10.84
N PHE A 103 -1.04 -4.96 9.88
CA PHE A 103 -0.99 -3.53 9.57
C PHE A 103 -2.37 -3.01 9.17
N SER A 104 -3.05 -3.73 8.27
CA SER A 104 -4.41 -3.37 7.84
C SER A 104 -5.47 -3.59 8.93
N GLN A 105 -5.23 -4.49 9.89
CA GLN A 105 -6.12 -4.65 11.05
C GLN A 105 -5.98 -3.50 12.04
N GLN A 106 -4.76 -3.00 12.24
CA GLN A 106 -4.45 -1.94 13.19
C GLN A 106 -4.87 -0.55 12.67
N PHE A 107 -4.60 -0.26 11.39
CA PHE A 107 -4.82 1.08 10.82
C PHE A 107 -5.99 1.15 9.83
N GLY A 108 -6.60 0.02 9.49
CA GLY A 108 -7.69 -0.05 8.52
C GLY A 108 -7.24 0.14 7.08
N ALA A 109 -8.21 0.48 6.23
CA ALA A 109 -8.00 0.78 4.81
C ALA A 109 -7.17 2.06 4.62
N GLY A 110 -6.41 2.11 3.53
CA GLY A 110 -5.55 3.26 3.24
C GLY A 110 -4.83 3.15 1.91
N ASN A 111 -3.82 4.00 1.75
CA ASN A 111 -2.93 3.99 0.60
C ASN A 111 -1.61 3.39 1.03
N PHE A 112 -1.19 2.31 0.39
CA PHE A 112 0.07 1.66 0.72
C PHE A 112 1.24 2.47 0.17
N TYR A 113 2.14 2.83 1.08
CA TYR A 113 3.45 3.36 0.78
C TYR A 113 4.55 2.54 1.44
N PHE A 114 5.72 2.50 0.81
CA PHE A 114 6.94 1.96 1.38
C PHE A 114 8.09 2.96 1.22
N LYS A 115 9.02 2.86 2.16
CA LYS A 115 10.33 3.50 2.10
C LYS A 115 11.37 2.43 2.34
N SER A 116 12.27 2.24 1.39
CA SER A 116 13.42 1.35 1.59
C SER A 116 14.65 2.13 2.04
N PHE A 117 15.49 1.46 2.81
CA PHE A 117 16.82 1.87 3.23
C PHE A 117 17.80 0.84 2.71
N MET A 118 18.81 1.29 1.97
CA MET A 118 19.77 0.43 1.29
C MET A 118 21.17 0.94 1.62
N ILE A 119 22.01 0.11 2.23
CA ILE A 119 23.38 0.48 2.59
C ILE A 119 24.32 0.01 1.48
N SER A 120 25.03 0.93 0.83
CA SER A 120 26.01 0.55 -0.19
C SER A 120 27.31 0.02 0.45
N ASP A 121 27.87 -1.03 -0.13
CA ASP A 121 29.19 -1.58 0.19
C ASP A 121 30.33 -0.92 -0.61
N GLY A 122 30.00 0.07 -1.47
CA GLY A 122 30.90 0.77 -2.36
C GLY A 122 31.48 -0.06 -3.52
N THR A 123 31.10 -1.33 -3.66
CA THR A 123 31.47 -2.16 -4.83
C THR A 123 30.44 -2.02 -5.95
N GLY A 124 29.20 -1.69 -5.59
CA GLY A 124 28.10 -1.53 -6.51
C GLY A 124 26.94 -0.74 -5.93
N GLN A 125 25.97 -0.45 -6.80
CA GLN A 125 24.71 0.16 -6.40
C GLN A 125 23.76 -0.94 -5.92
N VAL A 126 23.31 -0.87 -4.66
CA VAL A 126 22.27 -1.78 -4.12
C VAL A 126 20.98 -1.58 -4.91
N ASP A 127 20.55 -2.61 -5.61
CA ASP A 127 19.46 -2.48 -6.58
C ASP A 127 18.18 -3.17 -6.13
N LEU A 128 17.08 -2.43 -6.18
CA LEU A 128 15.73 -2.92 -5.92
C LEU A 128 15.02 -3.00 -7.27
N SER A 129 14.73 -4.21 -7.75
CA SER A 129 14.05 -4.42 -9.03
C SER A 129 12.56 -4.10 -8.91
N SER A 130 11.90 -4.77 -7.98
CA SER A 130 10.46 -4.66 -7.79
C SER A 130 10.04 -4.86 -6.33
N VAL A 131 8.94 -4.20 -5.94
CA VAL A 131 8.21 -4.47 -4.70
C VAL A 131 6.81 -4.88 -5.09
N THR A 132 6.37 -6.06 -4.67
CA THR A 132 5.02 -6.55 -4.94
C THR A 132 4.24 -6.63 -3.65
N ILE A 133 3.00 -6.14 -3.69
CA ILE A 133 2.05 -6.26 -2.59
C ILE A 133 0.84 -7.07 -3.04
N SER A 134 0.28 -7.87 -2.12
CA SER A 134 -1.01 -8.54 -2.28
C SER A 134 -2.02 -7.94 -1.33
N TYR A 135 -3.19 -7.57 -1.86
CA TYR A 135 -4.19 -6.76 -1.18
C TYR A 135 -5.61 -7.08 -1.63
N GLY A 136 -6.58 -6.81 -0.75
CA GLY A 136 -7.99 -6.76 -1.10
C GLY A 136 -8.45 -5.31 -1.26
N THR A 137 -9.38 -5.08 -2.18
CA THR A 137 -10.08 -3.80 -2.36
C THR A 137 -11.58 -3.94 -2.13
N GLU A 138 -11.99 -5.04 -1.47
CA GLU A 138 -13.39 -5.28 -1.16
C GLU A 138 -13.95 -4.05 -0.46
N LEU A 139 -14.88 -3.39 -1.16
CA LEU A 139 -15.83 -2.50 -0.51
C LEU A 139 -16.51 -3.33 0.57
N PRO A 140 -16.83 -2.77 1.76
CA PRO A 140 -17.59 -3.51 2.76
C PRO A 140 -18.85 -4.04 2.09
N VAL A 141 -18.86 -5.34 1.80
CA VAL A 141 -20.03 -6.01 1.26
C VAL A 141 -20.99 -6.01 2.44
N THR A 142 -21.94 -5.08 2.42
CA THR A 142 -23.09 -5.14 3.31
C THR A 142 -23.88 -6.36 2.85
N GLY A 143 -23.51 -7.51 3.42
CA GLY A 143 -24.16 -8.81 3.35
C GLY A 143 -24.82 -9.16 2.02
N GLN A 144 -24.12 -9.93 1.17
CA GLN A 144 -24.82 -10.85 0.28
C GLN A 144 -24.66 -12.28 0.79
N HIS A 145 -25.32 -12.58 1.90
CA HIS A 145 -25.99 -13.87 2.03
C HIS A 145 -27.45 -13.64 1.66
N SER A 146 -27.81 -14.09 0.45
CA SER A 146 -29.17 -14.19 -0.08
C SER A 146 -29.89 -12.87 -0.45
N GLY A 147 -29.82 -12.52 -1.74
CA GLY A 147 -31.05 -12.14 -2.46
C GLY A 147 -31.47 -10.67 -2.61
N VAL A 148 -30.64 -9.65 -2.35
CA VAL A 148 -31.06 -8.25 -2.61
C VAL A 148 -29.98 -7.45 -3.33
N LEU A 149 -30.34 -6.87 -4.50
CA LEU A 149 -29.53 -5.89 -5.21
C LEU A 149 -29.28 -4.66 -4.33
N ILE A 150 -28.03 -4.37 -4.01
CA ILE A 150 -27.60 -3.04 -3.55
C ILE A 150 -26.52 -2.55 -4.49
N PHE A 151 -26.95 -1.95 -5.59
CA PHE A 151 -26.11 -1.16 -6.48
C PHE A 151 -26.32 0.33 -6.14
N ILE A 152 -25.20 1.03 -5.90
CA ILE A 152 -25.03 2.49 -6.05
C ILE A 152 -25.49 3.36 -4.86
N ILE A 153 -24.59 3.57 -3.89
CA ILE A 153 -24.62 4.79 -3.05
C ILE A 153 -23.39 5.69 -3.33
N TYR A 154 -22.25 5.13 -3.76
CA TYR A 154 -21.02 5.91 -3.91
C TYR A 154 -20.87 6.67 -5.25
N ALA A 155 -21.64 6.36 -6.29
CA ALA A 155 -21.56 7.07 -7.58
C ALA A 155 -22.46 8.31 -7.70
N LEU A 156 -23.31 8.60 -6.70
CA LEU A 156 -24.26 9.73 -6.74
C LEU A 156 -23.95 10.88 -5.78
N MET A 157 -22.94 10.76 -4.89
CA MET A 157 -22.57 11.86 -3.98
C MET A 157 -22.19 13.18 -4.66
N PRO A 158 -21.57 13.24 -5.87
CA PRO A 158 -21.37 14.53 -6.53
C PRO A 158 -22.66 15.10 -7.16
N ILE A 159 -23.67 14.27 -7.46
CA ILE A 159 -24.95 14.73 -8.06
C ILE A 159 -25.88 15.31 -7.00
N ILE A 160 -25.98 14.70 -5.82
CA ILE A 160 -26.82 15.19 -4.72
C ILE A 160 -26.30 16.54 -4.18
N LEU A 161 -24.98 16.72 -4.11
CA LEU A 161 -24.40 18.01 -3.68
C LEU A 161 -24.66 19.14 -4.70
N PHE A 162 -24.72 18.81 -6.00
CA PHE A 162 -25.05 19.77 -7.05
C PHE A 162 -26.51 20.23 -6.99
N PHE A 163 -27.46 19.36 -6.61
CA PHE A 163 -28.87 19.73 -6.45
C PHE A 163 -29.17 20.51 -5.17
N LEU A 164 -28.47 20.25 -4.05
CA LEU A 164 -28.64 21.07 -2.83
C LEU A 164 -28.06 22.49 -3.00
N ASN A 165 -26.93 22.65 -3.69
CA ASN A 165 -26.33 23.98 -3.84
C ASN A 165 -27.11 24.91 -4.78
N ARG A 166 -27.90 24.36 -5.72
CA ARG A 166 -28.74 25.14 -6.64
C ARG A 166 -30.07 25.60 -6.01
N SER A 167 -30.50 25.00 -4.90
CA SER A 167 -31.73 25.37 -4.18
C SER A 167 -31.54 26.63 -3.32
N LEU A 168 -30.33 26.84 -2.79
CA LEU A 168 -30.04 27.95 -1.85
C LEU A 168 -29.82 29.31 -2.55
N SER A 169 -29.60 29.36 -3.87
CA SER A 169 -29.33 30.61 -4.59
C SER A 169 -30.59 31.35 -5.09
N SER A 170 -31.78 30.77 -4.96
CA SER A 170 -33.04 31.39 -5.42
C SER A 170 -33.81 32.15 -4.34
N VAL A 171 -33.26 32.32 -3.14
CA VAL A 171 -33.87 33.17 -2.10
C VAL A 171 -33.04 34.45 -1.93
N LYS A 172 -33.20 35.38 -2.88
CA LYS A 172 -33.06 36.81 -2.56
C LYS A 172 -34.46 37.42 -2.51
N VAL A 173 -34.85 37.67 -1.26
CA VAL A 173 -36.04 38.39 -0.81
C VAL A 173 -36.12 39.75 -1.50
N ARG A 174 -37.36 40.16 -1.79
CA ARG A 174 -37.76 41.48 -2.32
C ARG A 174 -37.14 42.64 -1.57
#